data_AF-A0A8T4QC25-F1
#
_entry.id   AF-A0A8T4QC25-F1
#
_cell.length_a   1.000
_cell.length_b   1.000
_cell.length_c   1.000
_cell.angle_alpha   90.00
_cell.angle_beta   90.00
_cell.angle_gamma   90.00
#
_symmetry.space_group_name_H-M   'P 1'
#
loop_
_entity.id
_entity.type
_entity.pdbx_description
1 polymer ?
#
loop_
_entity_poly.entity_id
_entity_poly.type
_entity_poly.pdbx_seq_one_letter_code
_entity_poly.pdbx_strand_id
1 'polypeptide(L)'
;MGFVRTKTIKGKKYAYIVENKWTTNGPRQKSKKYLGRVYAFPKEKIYNFSNFYKNYNLEIKNSKELLQDLIKLELFNHGFIYDNGLWNNGDCIADVKKLKFLNEKGKNIVFSINEGLLCKPLIDKILKFKINFKEKYEKEGYELAKLLVEAGLKIEPEIFIRIYELTKQTNSAL
;
A
#
# COMPACT_ATOMS: atom_id res chain seq x y z
N MET A 1 -1.87 17.75 -4.21
CA MET A 1 -1.39 16.53 -3.52
C MET A 1 -0.66 15.64 -4.53
N GLY A 2 0.47 15.02 -4.17
CA GLY A 2 1.23 14.19 -5.11
C GLY A 2 0.67 12.76 -5.21
N PHE A 3 0.78 12.13 -6.38
CA PHE A 3 0.43 10.71 -6.60
C PHE A 3 1.65 9.91 -7.06
N VAL A 4 1.56 8.58 -7.06
CA VAL A 4 2.64 7.72 -7.54
C VAL A 4 2.43 7.43 -9.02
N ARG A 5 3.48 7.57 -9.82
CA ARG A 5 3.48 7.21 -11.25
C ARG A 5 4.70 6.37 -11.58
N THR A 6 4.52 5.39 -12.46
CA THR A 6 5.62 4.62 -13.04
C THR A 6 6.09 5.20 -14.37
N LYS A 7 7.39 5.13 -14.64
CA LYS A 7 8.00 5.42 -15.95
C LYS A 7 8.90 4.26 -16.36
N THR A 8 8.90 3.93 -17.64
CA THR A 8 9.81 2.94 -18.23
C THR A 8 11.02 3.66 -18.81
N ILE A 9 12.23 3.27 -18.38
CA ILE A 9 13.50 3.82 -18.86
C ILE A 9 14.41 2.64 -19.19
N LYS A 10 14.83 2.52 -20.46
CA LYS A 10 15.67 1.41 -20.96
C LYS A 10 15.12 0.03 -20.55
N GLY A 11 13.82 -0.19 -20.78
CA GLY A 11 13.13 -1.45 -20.46
C GLY A 11 12.84 -1.71 -18.97
N LYS A 12 13.30 -0.86 -18.06
CA LYS A 12 13.09 -1.01 -16.61
C LYS A 12 12.04 -0.02 -16.12
N LYS A 13 11.12 -0.47 -15.26
CA LYS A 13 10.09 0.38 -14.63
C LYS A 13 10.62 1.02 -13.34
N TYR A 14 10.29 2.29 -13.14
CA TYR A 14 10.70 3.10 -12.01
C TYR A 14 9.52 3.92 -11.49
N ALA A 15 9.39 4.03 -10.17
CA ALA A 15 8.30 4.76 -9.53
C ALA A 15 8.76 6.14 -9.03
N TYR A 16 7.87 7.12 -9.14
CA TYR A 16 8.08 8.50 -8.73
C TYR A 16 6.84 9.04 -8.03
N ILE A 17 7.03 9.90 -7.02
CA ILE A 17 6.00 10.84 -6.59
C ILE A 17 5.98 12.00 -7.57
N VAL A 18 4.80 12.37 -8.01
CA VAL A 18 4.57 13.43 -8.99
C VAL A 18 3.45 14.34 -8.54
N GLU A 19 3.48 15.60 -8.97
CA GLU A 19 2.40 16.56 -8.74
C GLU A 19 1.97 17.21 -10.05
N ASN A 20 0.72 17.64 -10.12
CA ASN A 20 0.24 18.51 -11.18
C ASN A 20 0.56 19.97 -10.82
N LYS A 21 1.04 20.71 -11.81
CA LYS A 21 1.31 22.15 -11.73
C LYS A 21 0.66 22.83 -12.94
N TRP A 22 -0.13 23.86 -12.69
CA TRP A 22 -0.65 24.73 -13.74
C TRP A 22 0.45 25.65 -14.26
N THR A 23 0.55 25.77 -15.57
CA THR A 23 1.47 26.67 -16.27
C THR A 23 0.69 27.45 -17.32
N THR A 24 1.30 28.49 -17.89
CA THR A 24 0.72 29.27 -18.99
C THR A 24 0.36 28.39 -20.21
N ASN A 25 1.08 27.28 -20.41
CA ASN A 25 0.85 26.31 -21.49
C ASN A 25 -0.04 25.11 -21.06
N GLY A 26 -0.84 25.30 -20.01
CA GLY A 26 -1.73 24.28 -19.46
C GLY A 26 -1.11 23.43 -18.33
N PRO A 27 -1.78 22.33 -17.94
CA PRO A 27 -1.33 21.50 -16.83
C PRO A 27 -0.06 20.74 -17.23
N ARG A 28 0.91 20.71 -16.31
CA ARG A 28 2.17 19.97 -16.44
C ARG A 28 2.38 19.12 -15.20
N GLN A 29 3.10 18.02 -15.33
CA GLN A 29 3.40 17.13 -14.22
C GLN A 29 4.87 17.23 -13.83
N LYS A 30 5.14 17.57 -12.56
CA LYS A 30 6.51 17.66 -12.02
C LYS A 30 6.83 16.43 -11.18
N SER A 31 8.01 15.83 -11.41
CA SER A 31 8.51 14.75 -10.56
C SER A 31 9.07 15.35 -9.27
N LYS A 32 8.60 14.87 -8.13
CA LYS A 32 9.02 15.34 -6.79
C LYS A 32 10.09 14.47 -6.16
N LYS A 33 9.90 13.15 -6.25
CA LYS A 33 10.74 12.19 -5.55
C LYS A 33 10.82 10.90 -6.33
N TYR A 34 12.03 10.38 -6.49
CA TYR A 34 12.25 9.02 -6.97
C TYR A 34 12.00 8.03 -5.82
N LEU A 35 11.21 6.98 -6.09
CA LEU A 35 10.83 5.98 -5.09
C LEU A 35 11.63 4.68 -5.18
N GLY A 36 12.14 4.36 -6.37
CA GLY A 36 12.88 3.13 -6.60
C GLY A 36 12.52 2.46 -7.92
N ARG A 37 13.22 1.37 -8.21
CA ARG A 37 12.87 0.46 -9.29
C ARG A 37 11.61 -0.31 -8.91
N VAL A 38 10.74 -0.54 -9.90
CA VAL A 38 9.53 -1.33 -9.74
C VAL A 38 9.84 -2.78 -10.10
N TYR A 39 9.54 -3.70 -9.19
CA TYR A 39 9.60 -5.14 -9.41
C TYR A 39 8.17 -5.67 -9.44
N ALA A 40 7.82 -6.41 -10.49
CA ALA A 40 6.49 -6.97 -10.65
C ALA A 40 6.51 -8.44 -10.26
N PHE A 41 5.53 -8.85 -9.45
CA PHE A 41 5.38 -10.23 -9.00
C PHE A 41 4.02 -10.74 -9.47
N PRO A 42 3.96 -11.79 -10.30
CA PRO A 42 2.68 -12.40 -10.64
C PRO A 42 2.06 -13.01 -9.39
N LYS A 43 0.73 -13.18 -9.40
CA LYS A 43 0.02 -13.85 -8.32
C LYS A 43 0.20 -15.35 -8.46
N GLU A 44 0.72 -15.99 -7.42
CA GLU A 44 1.00 -17.43 -7.40
C GLU A 44 -0.05 -18.21 -6.62
N LYS A 45 -0.65 -17.58 -5.60
CA LYS A 45 -1.66 -18.21 -4.74
C LYS A 45 -2.88 -17.31 -4.59
N ILE A 46 -4.02 -17.94 -4.33
CA ILE A 46 -5.31 -17.28 -4.14
C ILE A 46 -5.80 -17.57 -2.72
N TYR A 47 -5.12 -16.95 -1.75
CA TYR A 47 -5.63 -16.88 -0.38
C TYR A 47 -6.36 -15.57 -0.18
N ASN A 48 -7.47 -15.67 0.53
CA ASN A 48 -8.19 -14.54 1.06
C ASN A 48 -7.80 -14.38 2.55
N PHE A 49 -8.24 -13.31 3.20
CA PHE A 49 -7.85 -12.99 4.56
C PHE A 49 -8.32 -14.07 5.54
N SER A 50 -9.57 -14.49 5.41
CA SER A 50 -10.20 -15.52 6.24
C SER A 50 -9.49 -16.89 6.15
N ASN A 51 -9.03 -17.27 4.96
CA ASN A 51 -8.31 -18.53 4.75
C ASN A 51 -6.88 -18.49 5.28
N PHE A 52 -6.23 -17.32 5.20
CA PHE A 52 -4.85 -17.14 5.62
C PHE A 52 -4.72 -17.00 7.15
N TYR A 53 -5.66 -16.28 7.77
CA TYR A 53 -5.72 -16.12 9.22
C TYR A 53 -6.91 -16.89 9.81
N LYS A 54 -6.71 -18.18 10.11
CA LYS A 54 -7.73 -18.97 10.82
C LYS A 54 -7.96 -18.40 12.23
N ASN A 55 -9.21 -18.29 12.65
CA ASN A 55 -9.62 -17.78 13.97
C ASN A 55 -9.08 -16.37 14.27
N TYR A 56 -9.05 -15.50 13.27
CA TYR A 56 -8.51 -14.16 13.42
C TYR A 56 -9.44 -13.26 14.23
N ASN A 57 -8.95 -12.70 15.34
CA ASN A 57 -9.71 -11.73 16.12
C ASN A 57 -9.42 -10.30 15.63
N LEU A 58 -10.37 -9.72 14.90
CA LEU A 58 -10.29 -8.36 14.37
C LEU A 58 -10.39 -7.26 15.43
N GLU A 59 -10.89 -7.56 16.62
CA GLU A 59 -11.18 -6.55 17.65
C GLU A 59 -9.91 -6.03 18.34
N ILE A 60 -8.87 -6.85 18.44
CA ILE A 60 -7.66 -6.55 19.22
C ILE A 60 -6.69 -5.64 18.44
N LYS A 61 -6.84 -5.55 17.12
CA LYS A 61 -5.86 -4.93 16.24
C LYS A 61 -6.12 -3.46 15.98
N ASN A 62 -5.04 -2.67 15.94
CA ASN A 62 -5.10 -1.31 15.40
C ASN A 62 -4.96 -1.28 13.87
N SER A 63 -5.24 -0.12 13.27
CA SER A 63 -5.25 0.05 11.80
C SER A 63 -3.91 -0.30 11.15
N LYS A 64 -2.79 -0.01 11.83
CA LYS A 64 -1.45 -0.32 11.32
C LYS A 64 -1.18 -1.81 11.30
N GLU A 65 -1.54 -2.53 12.35
CA GLU A 65 -1.35 -3.97 12.40
C GLU A 65 -2.21 -4.68 11.34
N LEU A 66 -3.48 -4.28 11.20
CA LEU A 66 -4.36 -4.85 10.19
C LEU A 66 -3.83 -4.61 8.77
N LEU A 67 -3.27 -3.42 8.52
CA LEU A 67 -2.59 -3.12 7.26
C LEU A 67 -1.33 -3.97 7.04
N GLN A 68 -0.55 -4.22 8.09
CA GLN A 68 0.60 -5.12 8.02
C GLN A 68 0.16 -6.55 7.70
N ASP A 69 -0.96 -7.00 8.25
CA ASP A 69 -1.46 -8.35 8.04
C ASP A 69 -2.02 -8.54 6.63
N LEU A 70 -2.64 -7.50 6.05
CA LEU A 70 -2.98 -7.45 4.61
C LEU A 70 -1.74 -7.49 3.72
N ILE A 71 -0.70 -6.74 4.06
CA ILE A 71 0.56 -6.75 3.30
C ILE A 71 1.20 -8.15 3.31
N LYS A 72 1.23 -8.83 4.47
CA LYS A 72 1.75 -10.20 4.57
C LYS A 72 0.97 -11.16 3.69
N LEU A 73 -0.36 -11.07 3.68
CA LEU A 73 -1.22 -11.88 2.83
C LEU A 73 -0.88 -11.69 1.34
N GLU A 74 -0.77 -10.44 0.89
CA GLU A 74 -0.43 -10.17 -0.51
C GLU A 74 0.98 -10.62 -0.86
N LEU A 75 1.97 -10.41 0.02
CA LEU A 75 3.32 -10.94 -0.19
C LEU A 75 3.31 -12.47 -0.33
N PHE A 76 2.61 -13.18 0.56
CA PHE A 76 2.46 -14.63 0.48
C PHE A 76 1.79 -15.10 -0.81
N ASN A 77 0.74 -14.41 -1.24
CA ASN A 77 0.03 -14.69 -2.49
C ASN A 77 0.91 -14.48 -3.73
N HIS A 78 1.97 -13.69 -3.62
CA HIS A 78 2.91 -13.35 -4.68
C HIS A 78 4.28 -14.00 -4.50
N GLY A 79 4.32 -15.16 -3.83
CA GLY A 79 5.50 -16.03 -3.77
C GLY A 79 6.59 -15.59 -2.79
N PHE A 80 6.35 -14.56 -1.97
CA PHE A 80 7.33 -14.20 -0.95
C PHE A 80 7.36 -15.25 0.16
N ILE A 81 8.57 -15.57 0.62
CA ILE A 81 8.84 -16.50 1.71
C ILE A 81 9.23 -15.71 2.94
N TYR A 82 8.63 -16.04 4.07
CA TYR A 82 8.98 -15.43 5.36
C TYR A 82 10.17 -16.17 5.98
N ASP A 83 11.27 -15.45 6.20
CA ASP A 83 12.46 -15.97 6.86
C ASP A 83 13.08 -14.88 7.75
N ASN A 84 13.53 -15.25 8.95
CA ASN A 84 14.23 -14.37 9.88
C ASN A 84 13.57 -12.99 10.12
N GLY A 85 12.23 -12.94 10.13
CA GLY A 85 11.49 -11.70 10.37
C GLY A 85 11.23 -10.84 9.12
N LEU A 86 11.67 -11.28 7.94
CA LEU A 86 11.58 -10.59 6.67
C LEU A 86 10.85 -11.44 5.62
N TRP A 87 10.24 -10.79 4.64
CA TRP A 87 9.64 -11.47 3.49
C TRP A 87 10.54 -11.29 2.28
N ASN A 88 10.93 -12.39 1.63
CA ASN A 88 11.91 -12.38 0.54
C ASN A 88 11.35 -13.04 -0.72
N ASN A 89 11.68 -12.48 -1.89
CA ASN A 89 11.47 -13.09 -3.20
C ASN A 89 12.62 -12.67 -4.13
N GLY A 90 13.58 -13.57 -4.34
CA GLY A 90 14.86 -13.26 -5.00
C GLY A 90 15.58 -12.09 -4.29
N ASP A 91 16.01 -11.09 -5.06
CA ASP A 91 16.74 -9.92 -4.56
C ASP A 91 15.84 -8.89 -3.84
N CYS A 92 14.55 -9.18 -3.63
CA CYS A 92 13.57 -8.26 -3.08
C CYS A 92 13.16 -8.64 -1.65
N ILE A 93 13.20 -7.66 -0.76
CA ILE A 93 13.03 -7.82 0.69
C ILE A 93 11.92 -6.87 1.17
N ALA A 94 10.99 -7.39 1.96
CA ALA A 94 9.95 -6.63 2.65
C ALA A 94 10.09 -6.77 4.17
N ASP A 95 10.43 -5.67 4.84
CA ASP A 95 10.31 -5.54 6.30
C ASP A 95 8.93 -4.95 6.59
N VAL A 96 7.93 -5.81 6.77
CA VAL A 96 6.53 -5.41 6.99
C VAL A 96 6.36 -4.71 8.34
N LYS A 97 7.14 -5.09 9.37
CA LYS A 97 7.09 -4.44 10.68
C LYS A 97 7.49 -2.96 10.58
N LYS A 98 8.52 -2.65 9.78
CA LYS A 98 9.00 -1.28 9.53
C LYS A 98 8.37 -0.62 8.30
N LEU A 99 7.55 -1.35 7.54
CA LEU A 99 6.93 -0.91 6.29
C LEU A 99 7.99 -0.41 5.28
N LYS A 100 9.07 -1.19 5.12
CA LYS A 100 10.18 -0.91 4.19
C LYS A 100 10.30 -2.00 3.14
N PHE A 101 10.56 -1.58 1.91
CA PHE A 101 10.74 -2.45 0.74
C PHE A 101 12.08 -2.14 0.12
N LEU A 102 12.99 -3.10 0.18
CA LEU A 102 14.40 -2.93 -0.14
C LEU A 102 14.83 -4.02 -1.13
N ASN A 103 15.85 -3.75 -1.93
CA ASN A 103 16.58 -4.83 -2.56
C ASN A 103 17.69 -5.37 -1.64
N GLU A 104 18.36 -6.43 -2.06
CA GLU A 104 19.56 -7.00 -1.39
C GLU A 104 20.65 -5.95 -1.08
N LYS A 105 20.71 -4.86 -1.86
CA LYS A 105 21.69 -3.76 -1.71
C LYS A 105 21.21 -2.66 -0.75
N GLY A 106 20.11 -2.88 -0.05
CA GLY A 106 19.51 -1.92 0.89
C GLY A 106 18.88 -0.69 0.24
N LYS A 107 18.65 -0.69 -1.08
CA LYS A 107 18.02 0.44 -1.80
C LYS A 107 16.51 0.29 -1.78
N ASN A 108 15.79 1.41 -1.62
CA ASN A 108 14.33 1.42 -1.72
C ASN A 108 13.86 0.96 -3.11
N ILE A 109 12.84 0.11 -3.08
CA ILE A 109 12.17 -0.41 -4.28
C ILE A 109 10.66 -0.34 -4.09
N VAL A 110 9.94 -0.61 -5.18
CA VAL A 110 8.48 -0.64 -5.20
C VAL A 110 8.04 -1.98 -5.75
N PHE A 111 7.06 -2.61 -5.12
CA PHE A 111 6.46 -3.83 -5.64
C PHE A 111 5.21 -3.49 -6.43
N SER A 112 5.13 -3.96 -7.68
CA SER A 112 3.90 -3.98 -8.46
C SER A 112 3.19 -5.28 -8.13
N ILE A 113 2.12 -5.18 -7.36
CA ILE A 113 1.35 -6.31 -6.84
C ILE A 113 -0.13 -6.04 -7.16
N ASN A 114 -0.84 -7.05 -7.65
CA ASN A 114 -2.17 -6.87 -8.23
C ASN A 114 -2.16 -5.72 -9.27
N GLU A 115 -3.06 -4.74 -9.15
CA GLU A 115 -3.14 -3.56 -10.02
C GLU A 115 -2.43 -2.31 -9.45
N GLY A 116 -1.83 -2.43 -8.26
CA GLY A 116 -1.28 -1.31 -7.51
C GLY A 116 0.23 -1.38 -7.28
N LEU A 117 0.70 -0.47 -6.43
CA LEU A 117 2.12 -0.28 -6.10
C LEU A 117 2.31 -0.31 -4.59
N LEU A 118 2.79 -1.43 -4.07
CA LEU A 118 3.13 -1.52 -2.66
C LEU A 118 4.43 -0.74 -2.39
N CYS A 119 4.27 0.43 -1.78
CA CYS A 119 5.37 1.32 -1.44
C CYS A 119 5.06 2.19 -0.22
N LYS A 120 6.12 2.62 0.48
CA LYS A 120 6.00 3.41 1.70
C LYS A 120 5.14 4.67 1.58
N PRO A 121 5.24 5.51 0.52
CA PRO A 121 4.40 6.70 0.42
C PRO A 121 2.89 6.42 0.37
N LEU A 122 2.45 5.32 -0.24
CA LEU A 122 1.03 4.97 -0.31
C LEU A 122 0.55 4.38 1.03
N ILE A 123 1.36 3.54 1.65
CA ILE A 123 1.10 3.02 3.01
C ILE A 123 1.01 4.16 4.02
N ASP A 124 1.96 5.11 3.99
CA ASP A 124 1.95 6.27 4.88
C ASP A 124 0.71 7.15 4.63
N LYS A 125 0.17 7.21 3.41
CA LYS A 125 -1.10 7.90 3.12
C LYS A 125 -2.29 7.17 3.72
N ILE A 126 -2.36 5.84 3.61
CA ILE A 126 -3.43 5.03 4.21
C ILE A 126 -3.42 5.22 5.72
N LEU A 127 -2.25 5.09 6.37
CA LEU A 127 -2.12 5.21 7.83
C LEU A 127 -2.42 6.62 8.37
N LYS A 128 -2.23 7.65 7.54
CA LYS A 128 -2.52 9.06 7.88
C LYS A 128 -3.86 9.52 7.33
N PHE A 129 -4.62 8.63 6.70
CA PHE A 129 -5.93 8.97 6.17
C PHE A 129 -6.82 9.40 7.33
N LYS A 130 -7.54 10.50 7.15
CA LYS A 130 -8.43 11.04 8.17
C LYS A 130 -9.81 11.23 7.57
N ILE A 131 -10.79 10.64 8.25
CA ILE A 131 -12.21 10.87 8.05
C ILE A 131 -12.53 12.27 8.62
N ASN A 132 -13.01 13.16 7.76
CA ASN A 132 -13.58 14.46 8.03
C ASN A 132 -15.10 14.37 8.12
N PHE A 133 -15.62 14.40 9.34
CA PHE A 133 -17.06 14.31 9.66
C PHE A 133 -17.97 15.39 9.04
N LYS A 134 -17.40 16.38 8.34
CA LYS A 134 -18.15 17.40 7.58
C LYS A 134 -18.45 16.99 6.14
N GLU A 135 -17.79 15.97 5.60
CA GLU A 135 -18.05 15.46 4.25
C GLU A 135 -19.10 14.33 4.24
N LYS A 136 -19.65 14.02 3.06
CA LYS A 136 -20.54 12.86 2.90
C LYS A 136 -19.72 11.57 3.11
N TYR A 137 -20.11 10.75 4.09
CA TYR A 137 -19.45 9.48 4.45
C TYR A 137 -19.06 8.58 3.27
N GLU A 138 -19.87 8.58 2.20
CA GLU A 138 -19.63 7.78 0.99
C GLU A 138 -18.32 8.16 0.27
N LYS A 139 -17.98 9.46 0.24
CA LYS A 139 -16.77 9.96 -0.43
C LYS A 139 -15.50 9.48 0.27
N GLU A 140 -15.52 9.46 1.60
CA GLU A 140 -14.35 9.11 2.42
C GLU A 140 -14.07 7.61 2.37
N GLY A 141 -15.13 6.79 2.41
CA GLY A 141 -15.02 5.35 2.19
C GLY A 141 -14.43 5.05 0.81
N TYR A 142 -14.91 5.74 -0.23
CA TYR A 142 -14.36 5.61 -1.58
C TYR A 142 -12.89 6.01 -1.67
N GLU A 143 -12.49 7.12 -1.04
CA GLU A 143 -11.08 7.57 -1.02
C GLU A 143 -10.16 6.57 -0.32
N LEU A 144 -10.58 6.01 0.83
CA LEU A 144 -9.82 4.97 1.52
C LEU A 144 -9.69 3.70 0.67
N ALA A 145 -10.79 3.24 0.09
CA ALA A 145 -10.81 2.07 -0.79
C ALA A 145 -9.86 2.26 -1.98
N LYS A 146 -9.91 3.44 -2.60
CA LYS A 146 -9.00 3.82 -3.68
C LYS A 146 -7.53 3.77 -3.25
N LEU A 147 -7.19 4.30 -2.07
CA LEU A 147 -5.81 4.26 -1.56
C LEU A 147 -5.32 2.82 -1.33
N LEU A 148 -6.18 1.93 -0.83
CA LEU A 148 -5.86 0.51 -0.64
C LEU A 148 -5.59 -0.19 -1.99
N VAL A 149 -6.45 0.05 -2.98
CA VAL A 149 -6.26 -0.48 -4.35
C VAL A 149 -5.00 0.07 -5.01
N GLU A 150 -4.75 1.38 -4.89
CA GLU A 150 -3.51 2.01 -5.39
C GLU A 150 -2.26 1.41 -4.75
N ALA A 151 -2.33 0.99 -3.48
CA ALA A 151 -1.26 0.29 -2.78
C ALA A 151 -1.12 -1.20 -3.15
N GLY A 152 -1.99 -1.70 -4.03
CA GLY A 152 -2.01 -3.10 -4.48
C GLY A 152 -2.63 -4.06 -3.49
N LEU A 153 -3.42 -3.57 -2.53
CA LEU A 153 -4.02 -4.38 -1.48
C LEU A 153 -5.45 -4.74 -1.86
N LYS A 154 -5.71 -6.05 -2.03
CA LYS A 154 -7.08 -6.55 -2.14
C LYS A 154 -7.65 -6.67 -0.73
N ILE A 155 -8.87 -6.20 -0.54
CA ILE A 155 -9.50 -6.17 0.79
C ILE A 155 -10.88 -6.80 0.75
N GLU A 156 -11.17 -7.64 1.73
CA GLU A 156 -12.51 -8.16 1.98
C GLU A 156 -13.38 -7.09 2.65
N PRO A 157 -14.70 -7.07 2.39
CA PRO A 157 -15.60 -6.05 2.95
C PRO A 157 -15.50 -5.88 4.47
N GLU A 158 -15.42 -6.98 5.22
CA GLU A 158 -15.34 -6.95 6.70
C GLU A 158 -14.05 -6.28 7.19
N ILE A 159 -12.93 -6.61 6.55
CA ILE A 159 -11.63 -6.00 6.86
C ILE A 159 -11.63 -4.51 6.52
N PHE A 160 -12.27 -4.14 5.41
CA PHE A 160 -12.41 -2.74 5.02
C PHE A 160 -13.21 -1.95 6.04
N ILE A 161 -14.38 -2.46 6.45
CA ILE A 161 -15.22 -1.85 7.49
C ILE A 161 -14.39 -1.65 8.77
N ARG A 162 -13.63 -2.67 9.19
CA ARG A 162 -12.80 -2.58 10.40
C ARG A 162 -11.71 -1.51 10.30
N ILE A 163 -10.98 -1.43 9.18
CA ILE A 163 -9.97 -0.37 8.96
C ILE A 163 -10.64 1.00 8.99
N TYR A 164 -11.80 1.14 8.35
CA TYR A 164 -12.56 2.39 8.31
C TYR A 164 -12.99 2.85 9.72
N GLU A 165 -13.54 1.95 10.53
CA GLU A 165 -13.92 2.21 11.93
C GLU A 165 -12.74 2.63 12.81
N LEU A 166 -11.61 1.93 12.71
CA LEU A 166 -10.40 2.26 13.47
C LEU A 166 -9.85 3.64 13.07
N THR A 167 -9.96 3.98 11.79
CA THR A 167 -9.58 5.31 11.29
C THR A 167 -10.51 6.40 11.85
N LYS A 168 -11.80 6.09 12.00
CA LYS A 168 -12.80 6.99 12.62
C LYS A 168 -12.48 7.28 14.09
N GLN A 169 -12.21 6.23 14.88
CA GLN A 169 -11.93 6.36 16.31
C GLN A 169 -10.68 7.19 16.60
N THR A 170 -9.65 7.05 15.77
CA THR A 170 -8.40 7.82 15.91
C THR A 170 -8.62 9.33 15.74
N ASN A 171 -9.67 9.75 15.02
CA ASN A 171 -10.01 11.15 14.79
C ASN A 171 -10.97 11.75 15.82
N SER A 172 -11.67 10.93 16.61
CA SER A 172 -12.59 11.39 17.67
C SER A 172 -11.91 11.62 19.02
N ALA A 173 -10.63 11.23 19.15
CA ALA A 173 -9.83 11.40 20.37
C ALA A 173 -8.91 12.64 20.35
N LEU A 174 -9.08 13.54 19.37
CA LEU A 174 -8.40 14.82 19.20
C LEU A 174 -9.42 15.94 19.12
#